data_AF-A0A4Q3JUW1-F1
#
_entry.id   AF-A0A4Q3JUW1-F1
#
_cell.length_a   1.000
_cell.length_b   1.000
_cell.length_c   1.000
_cell.angle_alpha   90.00
_cell.angle_beta   90.00
_cell.angle_gamma   90.00
#
_symmetry.space_group_name_H-M   'P 1'
#
loop_
_entity.id
_entity.type
_entity.pdbx_description
1 polymer ?
#
loop_
_entity_poly.entity_id
_entity_poly.type
_entity_poly.pdbx_seq_one_letter_code
_entity_poly.pdbx_strand_id
1 'polypeptide(L)' 'MCWGDNGSGQLGKAGGDALRAAPVPIAIDVEQVACGGQSCCAVAVDGQTMQCWGQNAAGQLGLGKTSEQEPPTKVAW' A
#
# COMPACT_ATOMS: atom_id res chain seq x y z
N MET A 1 -1.71 -9.67 4.81
CA MET A 1 -2.60 -9.00 5.79
C MET A 1 -1.84 -7.84 6.40
N CYS A 2 -2.52 -6.75 6.76
CA CYS A 2 -1.93 -5.57 7.40
C CYS A 2 -2.71 -5.22 8.68
N TRP A 3 -2.07 -4.58 9.65
CA TRP A 3 -2.67 -4.08 10.89
C TRP A 3 -1.86 -2.89 11.40
N GLY A 4 -2.39 -2.15 12.37
CA GLY A 4 -1.76 -0.98 12.95
C GLY A 4 -2.37 0.34 12.44
N ASP A 5 -1.52 1.37 12.36
CA ASP A 5 -1.90 2.71 11.91
C ASP A 5 -2.33 2.72 10.45
N ASN A 6 -3.31 3.57 10.14
CA ASN A 6 -3.87 3.73 8.82
C ASN A 6 -4.24 5.19 8.53
N GLY A 7 -3.69 6.16 9.27
CA GLY A 7 -3.95 7.58 9.05
C GLY A 7 -3.58 8.10 7.65
N SER A 8 -2.80 7.33 6.89
CA SER A 8 -2.36 7.61 5.52
C SER A 8 -2.75 6.50 4.54
N GLY A 9 -3.67 5.61 4.92
CA GLY A 9 -4.09 4.48 4.09
C GLY A 9 -3.04 3.37 3.94
N GLN A 10 -2.00 3.34 4.79
CA GLN A 10 -0.87 2.41 4.69
C GLN A 10 -1.24 0.93 4.94
N LEU A 11 -2.47 0.65 5.38
CA LEU A 11 -2.99 -0.72 5.40
C LEU A 11 -3.47 -1.21 4.03
N GLY A 12 -3.61 -0.31 3.04
CA GLY A 12 -4.01 -0.66 1.67
C GLY A 12 -5.47 -1.09 1.56
N LYS A 13 -6.33 -0.59 2.45
CA LYS A 13 -7.76 -0.88 2.47
C LYS A 13 -8.57 0.42 2.55
N ALA A 14 -9.51 0.58 1.62
CA ALA A 14 -10.46 1.67 1.64
C ALA A 14 -11.38 1.59 2.87
N GLY A 15 -11.75 2.75 3.42
CA GLY A 15 -12.77 2.83 4.48
C GLY A 15 -12.30 3.31 5.85
N GLY A 16 -11.21 4.08 5.93
CA GLY A 16 -11.13 5.20 6.87
C GLY A 16 -11.03 4.93 8.38
N ASP A 17 -10.72 3.72 8.84
CA ASP A 17 -10.34 3.57 10.24
C ASP A 17 -8.89 3.99 10.40
N ALA A 18 -8.61 4.99 11.23
CA ALA A 18 -7.25 5.46 11.51
C ALA A 18 -6.35 4.38 12.16
N LEU A 19 -6.95 3.34 12.75
CA LEU A 19 -6.23 2.25 13.41
C LEU A 19 -6.99 0.93 13.24
N ARG A 20 -6.27 -0.14 12.92
CA ARG A 20 -6.78 -1.52 12.93
C ARG A 20 -5.94 -2.38 13.86
N ALA A 21 -6.47 -2.72 15.04
CA ALA A 21 -5.78 -3.61 15.98
C ALA A 21 -5.77 -5.08 15.53
N ALA A 22 -6.65 -5.47 14.60
CA ALA A 22 -6.74 -6.82 14.05
C ALA A 22 -6.24 -6.85 12.59
N PRO A 23 -5.65 -7.97 12.12
CA PRO A 23 -5.24 -8.14 10.73
C PRO A 23 -6.42 -7.95 9.77
N VAL A 24 -6.22 -7.12 8.75
CA VAL A 24 -7.13 -6.98 7.61
C VAL A 24 -6.49 -7.57 6.34
N PRO A 25 -7.29 -8.25 5.51
CA PRO A 25 -6.81 -8.73 4.22
C PRO A 25 -6.55 -7.55 3.27
N ILE A 26 -5.53 -7.69 2.45
CA ILE A 26 -5.25 -6.81 1.32
C ILE A 26 -5.50 -7.62 0.04
N ALA A 27 -6.06 -7.01 -0.99
CA ALA A 27 -6.50 -7.73 -2.20
C ALA A 27 -5.35 -7.94 -3.20
N ILE A 28 -4.20 -8.42 -2.73
CA ILE A 28 -3.02 -8.71 -3.56
C ILE A 28 -2.33 -9.99 -3.08
N ASP A 29 -1.96 -10.86 -4.02
CA ASP A 29 -1.09 -12.01 -3.77
C ASP A 29 0.36 -11.56 -3.89
N VAL A 30 1.11 -11.63 -2.78
CA VAL A 30 2.42 -10.99 -2.64
C VAL A 30 3.51 -12.02 -2.45
N GLU A 31 4.60 -11.89 -3.22
CA GLU A 31 5.84 -12.63 -3.01
C GLU A 31 6.81 -11.86 -2.12
N GLN A 32 6.92 -10.55 -2.33
CA GLN A 32 7.83 -9.67 -1.58
C GLN A 32 7.13 -8.37 -1.21
N VAL A 33 7.42 -7.85 -0.01
CA VAL A 33 6.88 -6.57 0.46
C VAL A 33 7.98 -5.74 1.11
N ALA A 34 7.95 -4.44 0.86
CA ALA A 34 8.77 -3.44 1.52
C ALA A 34 7.85 -2.31 2.00
N CYS A 35 7.97 -1.95 3.28
CA CYS A 35 7.26 -0.82 3.87
C CYS A 35 8.25 0.20 4.41
N GLY A 36 7.93 1.47 4.19
CA GLY A 36 8.60 2.64 4.77
C GLY A 36 7.68 3.35 5.76
N GLY A 37 7.96 4.63 6.04
CA GLY A 37 7.27 5.40 7.10
C GLY A 37 5.75 5.25 7.14
N GLN A 38 5.07 5.58 6.04
CA GLN A 38 3.60 5.45 5.91
C GLN A 38 3.20 4.92 4.53
N SER A 39 4.08 4.17 3.87
CA SER A 39 3.84 3.63 2.52
C SER A 39 4.40 2.23 2.41
N CYS A 40 3.78 1.40 1.57
CA CYS A 40 4.25 0.06 1.28
C CYS A 40 4.22 -0.19 -0.23
N CYS A 41 5.14 -1.03 -0.69
CA CYS A 41 5.19 -1.57 -2.03
C CYS A 41 5.36 -3.08 -1.97
N ALA A 42 4.71 -3.79 -2.87
CA ALA A 42 4.78 -5.24 -2.97
C ALA A 42 5.00 -5.68 -4.41
N VAL A 43 5.78 -6.75 -4.56
CA VAL A 43 5.90 -7.53 -5.81
C VAL A 43 4.89 -8.66 -5.73
N ALA A 44 3.99 -8.72 -6.71
CA ALA A 44 3.03 -9.79 -6.81
C ALA A 44 3.72 -11.12 -7.15
N VAL A 45 3.05 -12.22 -6.87
CA VAL A 45 3.54 -13.59 -7.17
C VAL A 45 3.81 -13.86 -8.65
N ASP A 46 3.34 -12.99 -9.56
CA ASP A 46 3.68 -13.06 -10.98
C ASP A 46 5.10 -12.55 -11.30
N GLY A 47 5.79 -11.95 -10.33
CA GLY A 47 7.14 -11.37 -10.47
C GLY A 47 7.23 -10.14 -11.38
N GLN A 48 6.11 -9.71 -11.97
CA GLN A 48 6.05 -8.66 -13.00
C GLN A 48 5.19 -7.46 -12.57
N THR A 49 4.32 -7.66 -11.58
CA THR A 49 3.41 -6.63 -11.10
C THR A 49 3.93 -6.08 -9.77
N MET A 50 4.32 -4.80 -9.76
CA MET A 50 4.58 -4.06 -8.53
C MET A 50 3.37 -3.21 -8.19
N GLN A 51 2.95 -3.22 -6.91
CA GLN A 51 1.84 -2.40 -6.42
C GLN A 51 2.27 -1.64 -5.17
N CYS A 52 1.94 -0.35 -5.10
CA CYS A 52 2.28 0.51 -3.98
C CYS A 52 1.01 1.19 -3.40
N TRP A 53 1.00 1.42 -2.09
CA TRP A 53 -0.09 2.07 -1.36
C TRP A 53 0.40 2.87 -0.14
N GLY A 54 -0.50 3.67 0.42
CA GLY A 54 -0.27 4.54 1.58
C GLY A 54 0.05 5.98 1.21
N GLN A 55 0.84 6.64 2.07
CA GLN A 55 1.30 8.02 1.93
C GLN A 55 2.00 8.23 0.60
N ASN A 56 1.68 9.34 -0.06
CA ASN A 56 2.27 9.68 -1.35
C ASN A 56 2.60 11.17 -1.52
N ALA A 57 2.56 11.96 -0.44
CA ALA A 57 2.77 13.42 -0.53
C ALA A 57 4.14 13.81 -1.16
N ALA A 58 5.14 12.94 -1.07
CA ALA A 58 6.47 13.13 -1.68
C ALA A 58 6.65 12.38 -3.02
N GLY A 59 5.59 11.76 -3.56
CA GLY A 59 5.66 10.94 -4.77
C GLY A 59 6.30 9.56 -4.55
N GLN A 60 6.44 9.12 -3.30
CA GLN A 60 7.14 7.89 -2.92
C GLN A 60 6.52 6.61 -3.49
N LEU A 61 5.28 6.65 -3.99
CA LEU A 61 4.64 5.50 -4.65
C LEU A 61 5.02 5.36 -6.13
N GLY A 62 5.67 6.36 -6.74
CA GLY A 62 6.10 6.29 -8.14
C GLY A 62 4.97 6.34 -9.17
N LEU A 63 3.78 6.83 -8.79
CA LEU A 63 2.57 6.80 -9.62
C LEU A 63 2.40 8.01 -10.56
N GLY A 64 3.39 8.90 -10.65
CA GLY A 64 3.28 10.16 -11.40
C GLY A 64 2.28 11.17 -10.78
N LYS A 65 1.85 10.94 -9.55
CA LYS A 65 0.94 11.79 -8.76
C LYS A 65 1.37 11.76 -7.29
N THR A 66 0.87 12.70 -6.50
CA THR A 66 1.19 12.85 -5.06
C THR A 66 0.01 12.56 -4.12
N SER A 67 -1.12 12.10 -4.65
CA SER A 67 -2.25 11.68 -3.83
C SER A 67 -2.00 10.29 -3.23
N GLU A 68 -2.36 10.13 -1.96
CA GLU A 68 -2.31 8.88 -1.22
C GLU A 68 -3.18 7.81 -1.88
N GLN A 69 -2.80 6.54 -1.73
CA GLN A 69 -3.53 5.41 -2.33
C GLN A 69 -3.97 4.43 -1.26
N GLU A 70 -5.27 4.19 -1.16
CA GLU A 70 -5.87 3.30 -0.16
C GLU A 70 -6.50 2.02 -0.76
N PRO A 71 -6.22 1.71 -2.03
CA PRO A 71 -5.79 0.34 -2.32
C PRO A 71 -4.41 0.28 -3.00
N PRO A 72 -3.72 -0.87 -2.91
CA PRO A 72 -2.56 -1.18 -3.76
C PRO A 72 -2.82 -0.79 -5.20
N THR A 73 -1.96 0.07 -5.72
CA THR A 73 -2.07 0.58 -7.08
C THR A 73 -0.87 0.12 -7.87
N LYS A 74 -1.11 -0.45 -9.06
CA LYS A 74 -0.07 -0.92 -9.95
C LYS A 74 0.85 0.24 -10.35
N VAL A 75 2.15 0.03 -10.17
CA VAL A 75 3.21 0.93 -10.64
C VAL A 75 3.69 0.42 -11.99
N ALA A 76 3.78 1.30 -12.98
CA ALA A 76 4.39 1.00 -14.28
C ALA A 76 5.87 1.39 -14.23
N TRP A 77 6.74 0.46 -14.63
CA TRP A 77 8.19 0.65 -14.73
C TRP A 77 8.71 -0.04 -15.99
#